data_AF-A0A653IYH1-F1
#
_entry.id   AF-A0A653IYH1-F1
#
_cell.length_a   1.000
_cell.length_b   1.000
_cell.length_c   1.000
_cell.angle_alpha   90.00
_cell.angle_beta   90.00
_cell.angle_gamma   90.00
#
_symmetry.space_group_name_H-M   'P 1'
#
loop_
_entity.id
_entity.type
_entity.pdbx_description
1 polymer ?
#
loop_
_entity_poly.entity_id
_entity_poly.type
_entity_poly.pdbx_seq_one_letter_code
_entity_poly.pdbx_strand_id
1 'polypeptide(L)' 'MARRKAEVVAAVEGGLLSASEACRRYELSLEELVSWQRAVERDGLSGLRATKLQQNRLKHERLNRRELA' A
#
# COMPACT_ATOMS: atom_id res chain seq x y z
N MET A 1 -11.12 5.11 -2.90
CA MET A 1 -9.98 4.39 -2.26
C MET A 1 -9.42 3.24 -3.12
N ALA A 2 -10.21 2.35 -3.73
CA ALA A 2 -9.67 1.26 -4.58
C ALA A 2 -8.97 1.75 -5.87
N ARG A 3 -9.54 2.75 -6.55
CA ARG A 3 -8.98 3.33 -7.80
C ARG A 3 -7.58 3.91 -7.59
N ARG A 4 -7.38 4.61 -6.47
CA ARG A 4 -6.09 5.23 -6.12
C ARG A 4 -5.01 4.20 -5.77
N LYS A 5 -5.40 3.04 -5.23
CA LYS A 5 -4.44 1.94 -5.01
C LYS A 5 -4.03 1.27 -6.31
N ALA A 6 -4.99 1.05 -7.22
CA ALA A 6 -4.70 0.53 -8.55
C ALA A 6 -3.74 1.45 -9.30
N GLU A 7 -3.95 2.76 -9.24
CA GLU A 7 -3.02 3.74 -9.81
C GLU A 7 -1.64 3.68 -9.18
N VAL A 8 -1.53 3.62 -7.85
CA VAL A 8 -0.23 3.54 -7.18
C VAL A 8 0.51 2.25 -7.52
N VAL A 9 -0.18 1.11 -7.49
CA VAL A 9 0.43 -0.19 -7.86
C VAL A 9 0.81 -0.20 -9.34
N ALA A 10 -0.05 0.29 -10.24
CA ALA A 10 0.24 0.36 -11.68
C ALA A 10 1.40 1.32 -11.98
N ALA A 11 1.52 2.44 -11.26
CA ALA A 11 2.64 3.36 -11.39
C ALA A 11 3.95 2.73 -10.89
N VAL A 12 3.90 1.94 -9.81
CA VAL A 12 5.08 1.24 -9.30
C VAL A 12 5.51 0.10 -10.21
N GLU A 13 4.57 -0.74 -10.65
CA GLU A 13 4.80 -1.83 -11.60
C GLU A 13 5.27 -1.32 -12.97
N GLY A 14 4.70 -0.21 -13.44
CA GLY A 14 5.09 0.44 -14.69
C GLY A 14 6.40 1.22 -14.62
N GLY A 15 7.09 1.24 -13.48
CA GLY A 15 8.34 1.97 -13.28
C GLY A 15 8.21 3.50 -13.26
N LEU A 16 6.98 4.02 -13.26
CA LEU A 16 6.67 5.46 -13.15
C LEU A 16 6.94 6.01 -11.75
N LEU A 17 6.91 5.14 -10.74
CA LEU A 17 7.12 5.50 -9.34
C LEU A 17 7.94 4.40 -8.64
N SER A 18 9.00 4.74 -7.92
CA SER A 18 9.69 3.73 -7.10
C SER A 18 8.84 3.37 -5.86
N ALA A 19 8.95 2.12 -5.39
CA ALA A 19 8.25 1.65 -4.20
C ALA A 19 8.49 2.56 -2.98
N SER A 20 9.72 3.01 -2.77
CA SER A 20 10.08 3.94 -1.68
C SER A 20 9.47 5.33 -1.85
N GLU A 21 9.33 5.81 -3.08
CA GLU A 21 8.71 7.11 -3.39
C GLU A 21 7.18 7.05 -3.18
N ALA A 22 6.56 5.92 -3.55
CA ALA A 22 5.17 5.64 -3.24
C ALA A 22 4.93 5.64 -1.72
N CYS A 23 5.81 4.97 -0.96
CA CYS A 23 5.75 4.93 0.50
C CYS A 23 5.80 6.33 1.12
N ARG A 24 6.72 7.19 0.66
CA ARG A 24 6.84 8.57 1.14
C ARG A 24 5.66 9.45 0.74
N ARG A 25 5.24 9.40 -0.53
CA ARG A 25 4.19 10.27 -1.07
C ARG A 25 2.79 9.95 -0.54
N TYR A 26 2.55 8.69 -0.16
CA TYR A 26 1.26 8.22 0.33
C TYR A 26 1.26 7.80 1.79
N GLU A 27 2.37 8.05 2.50
CA GLU A 27 2.57 7.70 3.91
C GLU A 27 2.16 6.26 4.20
N LEU A 28 2.68 5.34 3.38
CA LEU A 28 2.38 3.91 3.45
C LEU A 28 3.67 3.11 3.61
N SER A 29 3.55 1.93 4.19
CA SER A 29 4.70 1.04 4.38
C SER A 29 5.00 0.24 3.13
N LEU A 30 6.27 -0.17 2.98
CA LEU A 30 6.67 -1.08 1.91
C LEU A 30 5.86 -2.39 1.96
N GLU A 31 5.62 -2.92 3.17
CA GLU A 31 4.78 -4.11 3.35
C GLU A 31 3.34 -3.92 2.85
N GLU A 32 2.77 -2.72 3.02
CA GLU A 32 1.43 -2.43 2.49
C GLU A 32 1.43 -2.41 0.98
N LEU A 33 2.44 -1.79 0.37
CA LEU A 33 2.58 -1.75 -1.08
C LEU A 33 2.74 -3.16 -1.66
N VAL A 34 3.60 -3.99 -1.06
CA VAL A 34 3.80 -5.39 -1.44
C VAL A 34 2.52 -6.20 -1.23
N SER A 35 1.77 -5.95 -0.16
CA SER A 35 0.46 -6.59 0.06
C SER A 35 -0.54 -6.24 -1.05
N TRP A 36 -0.51 -5.01 -1.56
CA TRP A 36 -1.36 -4.60 -2.68
C TRP A 36 -0.88 -5.20 -4.00
N GLN A 37 0.42 -5.23 -4.27
CA GLN A 37 1.00 -5.91 -5.44
C GLN A 37 0.58 -7.38 -5.47
N ARG A 38 0.74 -8.11 -4.36
CA ARG A 38 0.31 -9.52 -4.25
C ARG A 38 -1.19 -9.72 -4.44
N ALA A 39 -2.02 -8.76 -4.00
CA ALA A 39 -3.46 -8.82 -4.22
C ALA A 39 -3.81 -8.60 -5.70
N VAL A 40 -3.07 -7.73 -6.39
CA VAL A 40 -3.21 -7.49 -7.83
C VAL A 40 -2.68 -8.66 -8.65
N GLU A 41 -1.57 -9.27 -8.24
CA GLU A 41 -0.96 -10.41 -8.91
C GLU A 41 -1.87 -11.66 -8.84
N ARG A 42 -2.55 -11.85 -7.69
CA ARG A 42 -3.44 -13.01 -7.48
C ARG A 42 -4.83 -12.85 -8.09
N ASP A 43 -5.44 -11.68 -7.95
CA ASP A 43 -6.87 -11.45 -8.26
C ASP A 43 -7.08 -10.36 -9.35
N GLY A 44 -6.00 -9.88 -9.97
CA GLY A 44 -6.01 -8.73 -10.89
C GLY A 44 -6.41 -7.42 -10.20
N LEU A 45 -6.81 -6.43 -11.00
CA LEU A 45 -7.36 -5.16 -10.48
C LEU A 45 -8.61 -5.34 -9.60
N SER A 46 -9.31 -6.48 -9.74
CA SER A 46 -10.45 -6.88 -8.92
C SER A 46 -10.05 -7.25 -7.47
N GLY A 47 -8.79 -7.64 -7.26
CA GLY A 47 -8.18 -7.95 -5.95
C GLY A 47 -8.02 -6.76 -5.02
N LEU A 48 -8.07 -5.54 -5.57
CA LEU A 48 -7.96 -4.28 -4.83
C LEU A 48 -9.27 -3.84 -4.16
N ARG A 49 -10.30 -4.70 -4.13
CA ARG A 49 -11.56 -4.43 -3.43
C ARG A 49 -11.29 -4.00 -1.98
N ALA A 50 -11.85 -2.84 -1.64
CA ALA A 50 -11.41 -1.94 -0.59
C ALA A 50 -11.67 -2.41 0.87
N THR A 51 -11.68 -3.70 1.16
CA THR A 51 -12.20 -4.19 2.45
C THR A 51 -11.22 -4.09 3.62
N LYS A 52 -9.92 -3.80 3.40
CA LYS A 52 -8.90 -3.97 4.45
C LYS A 52 -7.87 -2.84 4.65
N LEU A 53 -8.10 -1.61 4.17
CA LEU A 53 -7.11 -0.53 4.43
C LEU A 53 -7.25 0.16 5.79
N GLN A 54 -8.47 0.25 6.33
CA GLN A 54 -8.65 0.96 7.59
C GLN A 54 -7.97 0.24 8.77
N GLN A 55 -7.74 -1.07 8.66
CA GLN A 55 -7.03 -1.84 9.70
C GLN A 55 -5.50 -1.76 9.61
N ASN A 56 -4.91 -1.45 8.44
CA ASN A 56 -3.45 -1.39 8.29
C ASN A 56 -2.86 -0.03 8.71
N ARG A 57 -3.54 1.09 8.41
CA ARG A 57 -3.18 2.40 8.98
C ARG A 57 -3.16 2.39 10.51
N LEU A 58 -4.18 1.78 11.13
CA LEU A 58 -4.26 1.63 12.59
C LEU A 58 -3.18 0.68 13.17
N LYS A 59 -2.66 -0.27 12.38
CA LYS A 59 -1.53 -1.13 12.79
C LYS A 59 -0.21 -0.36 12.80
N HIS A 60 0.04 0.49 11.80
CA HIS A 60 1.31 1.18 11.67
C HIS A 60 1.45 2.35 12.67
N GLU A 61 0.35 3.03 13.01
CA GLU A 61 0.33 4.06 14.05
C GLU A 61 0.69 3.51 15.45
N ARG A 62 0.38 2.22 15.70
CA ARG A 62 0.72 1.52 16.95
C ARG A 62 2.17 1.08 17.03
N LEU A 63 2.83 0.81 15.89
CA LEU A 63 4.24 0.42 15.84
C LEU A 63 5.16 1.65 15.94
N ASN A 64 4.84 2.74 15.23
CA ASN A 64 5.66 3.96 15.26
C ASN A 64 5.68 4.64 16.64
N ARG A 65 4.67 4.39 17.48
CA ARG A 65 4.61 4.91 18.86
C ARG A 65 5.47 4.13 19.87
N ARG A 66 6.03 2.97 19.49
CA ARG A 66 6.84 2.11 20.38
C ARG A 66 8.36 2.34 20.30
N GLU A 67 8.87 3.02 19.27
CA GLU A 67 10.32 3.31 19.13
C GLU A 67 10.76 4.63 19.79
N LEU A 68 9.88 5.30 20.54
CA LEU A 68 10.18 6.55 21.26
C LEU A 68 10.16 6.43 22.79
N ALA A 69 10.36 5.22 23.34
CA ALA A 69 10.44 4.99 24.79
C ALA A 69 11.79 4.39 25.19
#